data_AF-X1MJI3-F1
#
_entry.id   AF-X1MJI3-F1
#
_cell.length_a   1.000
_cell.length_b   1.000
_cell.length_c   1.000
_cell.angle_alpha   90.00
_cell.angle_beta   90.00
_cell.angle_gamma   90.00
#
_symmetry.space_group_name_H-M   'P 1'
#
loop_
_entity.id
_entity.type
_entity.pdbx_description
1 polymer ?
#
loop_
_entity_poly.entity_id
_entity_poly.type
_entity_poly.pdbx_seq_one_letter_code
_entity_poly.pdbx_strand_id
1 'polypeptide(L)'
;MKILKLMALSDLHLGEPEGVLFNSEDSFNLIDITINKIIELSRGDKGFNSGIEQLILIGDIIELSEATDEEAYTNTKFFLTSLLKKVEIDKIIYVPGNHDHHLWVELLKKERGKDNYRDCIPKTQVNSSISNKKFFTKRCLPSTYPSERVDVYYPNYRFETDNAYYFFDHGHLFSKVLDVSNMFKFTDAENVKSLEDLEEQIYTSTLS
;
A
#
# COMPACT_ATOMS: atom_id res chain seq x y z
N MET A 1 15.69 -5.43 24.27
CA MET A 1 16.54 -5.34 23.07
C MET A 1 15.72 -4.66 21.98
N LYS A 2 16.34 -3.84 21.13
CA LYS A 2 15.60 -3.01 20.15
C LYS A 2 15.40 -3.79 18.84
N ILE A 3 14.26 -3.68 18.17
CA ILE A 3 14.02 -4.26 16.83
C ILE A 3 14.06 -3.14 15.79
N LEU A 4 14.23 -3.44 14.50
CA LEU A 4 14.07 -2.43 13.46
C LEU A 4 12.64 -1.89 13.50
N LYS A 5 12.48 -0.62 13.89
CA LYS A 5 11.15 -0.03 14.12
C LYS A 5 10.33 0.06 12.83
N LEU A 6 10.89 0.64 11.78
CA LEU A 6 10.20 0.88 10.53
C LEU A 6 11.09 0.45 9.36
N MET A 7 10.50 -0.25 8.38
CA MET A 7 11.06 -0.40 7.05
C MET A 7 9.98 0.04 6.06
N ALA A 8 10.29 1.02 5.20
CA ALA A 8 9.37 1.49 4.17
C ALA A 8 9.86 1.05 2.79
N LEU A 9 8.96 0.49 1.98
CA LEU A 9 9.18 0.08 0.59
C LEU A 9 8.09 0.70 -0.29
N SER A 10 8.47 1.12 -1.49
CA SER A 10 7.62 1.79 -2.49
C SER A 10 7.96 1.23 -3.87
N ASP A 11 7.09 1.47 -4.86
CA ASP A 11 7.34 1.21 -6.29
C ASP A 11 7.80 -0.23 -6.55
N LEU A 12 7.12 -1.19 -5.93
CA LEU A 12 7.43 -2.61 -6.13
C LEU A 12 6.78 -3.17 -7.41
N HIS A 13 5.67 -2.57 -7.87
CA HIS A 13 4.91 -2.95 -9.07
C HIS A 13 4.73 -4.48 -9.22
N LEU A 14 4.38 -5.15 -8.12
CA LEU A 14 4.27 -6.61 -8.09
C LEU A 14 3.13 -7.06 -9.00
N GLY A 15 3.49 -7.76 -10.09
CA GLY A 15 2.55 -8.13 -11.14
C GLY A 15 2.91 -7.60 -12.51
N GLU A 16 3.79 -6.59 -12.61
CA GLU A 16 4.24 -6.04 -13.88
C GLU A 16 5.08 -7.09 -14.64
N PRO A 17 4.63 -7.59 -15.82
CA PRO A 17 5.34 -8.66 -16.53
C PRO A 17 6.75 -8.28 -17.01
N GLU A 18 6.98 -6.99 -17.25
CA GLU A 18 8.29 -6.44 -17.62
C GLU A 18 9.13 -6.02 -16.40
N GLY A 19 8.55 -6.09 -15.20
CA GLY A 19 9.17 -5.70 -13.94
C GLY A 19 10.20 -6.72 -13.45
N VAL A 20 11.23 -6.23 -12.74
CA VAL A 20 12.30 -7.09 -12.19
C VAL A 20 11.86 -7.92 -10.97
N LEU A 21 10.71 -7.60 -10.38
CA LEU A 21 10.11 -8.34 -9.25
C LEU A 21 8.92 -9.20 -9.69
N PHE A 22 8.98 -9.70 -10.93
CA PHE A 22 7.96 -10.58 -11.49
C PHE A 22 8.31 -12.05 -11.30
N ASN A 23 7.36 -12.83 -10.79
CA ASN A 23 7.50 -14.26 -10.61
C ASN A 23 7.09 -15.02 -11.88
N SER A 24 7.97 -15.08 -12.86
CA SER A 24 7.86 -16.02 -13.98
C SER A 24 9.07 -16.94 -14.10
N GLU A 25 8.86 -18.11 -14.71
CA GLU A 25 9.93 -19.07 -15.00
C GLU A 25 10.92 -18.54 -16.07
N ASP A 26 10.48 -17.59 -16.89
CA ASP A 26 11.20 -17.11 -18.08
C ASP A 26 11.84 -15.71 -17.92
N SER A 27 11.63 -15.01 -16.81
CA SER A 27 12.16 -13.65 -16.58
C SER A 27 13.29 -13.60 -15.56
N PHE A 28 14.13 -12.57 -15.67
CA PHE A 28 15.13 -12.26 -14.66
C PHE A 28 14.45 -11.71 -13.40
N ASN A 29 14.18 -12.61 -12.46
CA ASN A 29 13.45 -12.31 -11.24
C ASN A 29 14.40 -12.00 -10.06
N LEU A 30 14.29 -10.80 -9.49
CA LEU A 30 15.07 -10.33 -8.35
C LEU A 30 14.40 -10.56 -6.98
N ILE A 31 13.23 -11.21 -6.90
CA ILE A 31 12.48 -11.41 -5.65
C ILE A 31 13.34 -12.01 -4.54
N ASP A 32 14.07 -13.09 -4.82
CA ASP A 32 14.91 -13.74 -3.80
C ASP A 32 16.08 -12.84 -3.36
N ILE A 33 16.66 -12.07 -4.29
CA ILE A 33 17.73 -11.11 -3.98
C ILE A 33 17.19 -9.99 -3.08
N THR A 34 16.03 -9.43 -3.44
CA THR A 34 15.35 -8.40 -2.64
C THR A 34 15.00 -8.90 -1.25
N ILE A 35 14.44 -10.10 -1.14
CA ILE A 35 14.11 -10.72 0.16
C ILE A 35 15.38 -10.97 0.98
N ASN A 36 16.46 -11.47 0.36
CA ASN A 36 17.73 -11.67 1.06
C ASN A 36 18.31 -10.36 1.58
N LYS A 37 18.14 -9.26 0.84
CA LYS A 37 18.57 -7.94 1.30
C LYS A 37 17.71 -7.44 2.46
N ILE A 38 16.39 -7.65 2.42
CA ILE A 38 15.51 -7.33 3.56
C ILE A 38 15.88 -8.15 4.80
N ILE A 39 16.21 -9.43 4.64
CA ILE A 39 16.72 -10.27 5.74
C ILE A 39 18.01 -9.67 6.30
N GLU A 40 18.97 -9.31 5.45
CA GLU A 40 20.22 -8.69 5.88
C GLU A 40 19.98 -7.40 6.69
N LEU A 41 19.12 -6.51 6.19
CA LEU A 41 18.79 -5.22 6.83
C LEU A 41 17.98 -5.38 8.13
N SER A 42 17.21 -6.45 8.26
CA SER A 42 16.41 -6.76 9.45
C SER A 42 17.12 -7.68 10.44
N ARG A 43 18.37 -8.09 10.19
CA ARG A 43 19.17 -8.86 11.15
C ARG A 43 19.57 -7.98 12.32
N GLY A 44 19.24 -8.44 13.53
CA GLY A 44 19.74 -7.83 14.75
C GLY A 44 21.23 -8.12 14.96
N ASP A 45 21.89 -7.27 15.74
CA ASP A 45 23.26 -7.44 16.22
C ASP A 45 23.32 -7.28 17.76
N LYS A 46 24.49 -6.90 18.32
CA LYS A 46 24.66 -6.73 19.77
C LYS A 46 23.77 -5.60 20.29
N GLY A 47 22.60 -5.98 20.82
CA GLY A 47 21.62 -5.06 21.42
C GLY A 47 20.32 -4.96 20.64
N PHE A 48 20.27 -5.56 19.44
CA PHE A 48 19.10 -5.57 18.57
C PHE A 48 18.59 -6.98 18.29
N ASN A 49 17.27 -7.14 18.22
CA ASN A 49 16.62 -8.37 17.78
C ASN A 49 16.43 -8.33 16.26
N SER A 50 16.42 -9.51 15.63
CA SER A 50 16.05 -9.62 14.23
C SER A 50 14.55 -9.39 14.03
N GLY A 51 14.18 -8.89 12.85
CA GLY A 51 12.80 -8.64 12.45
C GLY A 51 12.47 -7.17 12.27
N ILE A 52 11.21 -6.89 11.98
CA ILE A 52 10.68 -5.56 11.66
C ILE A 52 9.41 -5.35 12.49
N GLU A 53 9.34 -4.25 13.23
CA GLU A 53 8.13 -3.89 13.98
C GLU A 53 7.02 -3.43 13.02
N GLN A 54 7.32 -2.52 12.08
CA GLN A 54 6.37 -2.16 11.03
C GLN A 54 7.02 -2.17 9.63
N LEU A 55 6.49 -3.01 8.75
CA LEU A 55 6.73 -2.94 7.32
C LEU A 55 5.69 -1.99 6.70
N ILE A 56 6.14 -0.85 6.20
CA ILE A 56 5.31 0.12 5.51
C ILE A 56 5.47 -0.11 4.00
N LEU A 57 4.39 -0.51 3.35
CA LEU A 57 4.27 -0.63 1.91
C LEU A 57 3.59 0.65 1.44
N ILE A 58 4.36 1.59 0.92
CA ILE A 58 3.94 2.96 0.64
C ILE A 58 3.98 3.23 -0.86
N GLY A 59 2.85 3.07 -1.53
CA GLY A 59 2.70 3.44 -2.94
C GLY A 59 3.19 2.39 -3.92
N ASP A 60 2.41 2.23 -5.00
CA ASP A 60 2.70 1.43 -6.19
C ASP A 60 3.32 0.06 -5.89
N ILE A 61 2.63 -0.67 -5.02
CA ILE A 61 3.08 -1.98 -4.53
C ILE A 61 2.59 -3.10 -5.44
N ILE A 62 1.33 -3.01 -5.86
CA ILE A 62 0.63 -3.98 -6.69
C ILE A 62 0.35 -3.32 -8.04
N GLU A 63 0.76 -3.96 -9.12
CA GLU A 63 0.48 -3.45 -10.46
C GLU A 63 -0.93 -3.82 -10.89
N LEU A 64 -1.94 -3.00 -10.56
CA LEU A 64 -3.33 -3.23 -10.99
C LEU A 64 -3.73 -2.37 -12.20
N SER A 65 -2.84 -1.50 -12.69
CA SER A 65 -3.15 -0.64 -13.83
C SER A 65 -2.88 -1.34 -15.16
N GLU A 66 -1.78 -2.07 -15.24
CA GLU A 66 -1.33 -2.71 -16.49
C GLU A 66 -1.44 -4.24 -16.48
N ALA A 67 -1.41 -4.88 -15.29
CA ALA A 67 -1.55 -6.33 -15.17
C ALA A 67 -2.98 -6.76 -14.84
N THR A 68 -3.30 -8.03 -15.10
CA THR A 68 -4.57 -8.59 -14.64
C THR A 68 -4.60 -8.69 -13.11
N ASP A 69 -5.77 -8.47 -12.49
CA ASP A 69 -5.95 -8.63 -11.04
C ASP A 69 -5.39 -9.96 -10.51
N GLU A 70 -5.62 -11.06 -11.23
CA GLU A 70 -5.16 -12.40 -10.83
C GLU A 70 -3.63 -12.48 -10.79
N GLU A 71 -2.96 -11.97 -11.83
CA GLU A 71 -1.50 -11.96 -11.93
C GLU A 71 -0.89 -11.06 -10.85
N ALA A 72 -1.41 -9.85 -10.68
CA ALA A 72 -0.94 -8.87 -9.73
C ALA A 72 -1.06 -9.37 -8.28
N TYR A 73 -2.24 -9.90 -7.91
CA TYR A 73 -2.45 -10.47 -6.58
C TYR A 73 -1.63 -11.75 -6.36
N THR A 74 -1.43 -12.58 -7.38
CA THR A 74 -0.63 -13.80 -7.26
C THR A 74 0.85 -13.47 -7.02
N ASN A 75 1.41 -12.54 -7.79
CA ASN A 75 2.78 -12.05 -7.62
C ASN A 75 2.98 -11.38 -6.25
N THR A 76 2.05 -10.50 -5.87
CA THR A 76 2.06 -9.85 -4.55
C THR A 76 2.06 -10.88 -3.42
N LYS A 77 1.17 -11.88 -3.52
CA LYS A 77 1.07 -12.95 -2.53
C LYS A 77 2.33 -13.79 -2.46
N PHE A 78 2.93 -14.10 -3.60
CA PHE A 78 4.18 -14.84 -3.66
C PHE A 78 5.31 -14.08 -2.94
N PHE A 79 5.49 -12.79 -3.25
CA PHE A 79 6.48 -11.94 -2.62
C PHE A 79 6.29 -11.86 -1.10
N LEU A 80 5.09 -11.45 -0.64
CA LEU A 80 4.81 -11.25 0.79
C LEU A 80 4.85 -12.57 1.56
N THR A 81 4.39 -13.68 0.98
CA THR A 81 4.51 -15.01 1.60
C THR A 81 5.98 -15.41 1.75
N SER A 82 6.80 -15.16 0.74
CA SER A 82 8.22 -15.52 0.77
C SER A 82 9.00 -14.68 1.77
N LEU A 83 8.65 -13.40 1.90
CA LEU A 83 9.22 -12.51 2.91
C LEU A 83 8.81 -12.92 4.33
N LEU A 84 7.51 -13.09 4.58
CA LEU A 84 6.95 -13.42 5.91
C LEU A 84 7.37 -14.80 6.43
N LYS A 85 7.83 -15.71 5.56
CA LYS A 85 8.43 -16.98 5.96
C LYS A 85 9.85 -16.82 6.53
N LYS A 86 10.57 -15.77 6.16
CA LYS A 86 12.00 -15.58 6.45
C LYS A 86 12.27 -14.43 7.42
N VAL A 87 11.33 -13.48 7.55
CA VAL A 87 11.46 -12.29 8.40
C VAL A 87 10.25 -12.19 9.32
N GLU A 88 10.51 -12.02 10.61
CA GLU A 88 9.45 -11.71 11.59
C GLU A 88 9.02 -10.25 11.40
N ILE A 89 7.75 -10.05 11.03
CA ILE A 89 7.15 -8.74 10.80
C ILE A 89 5.95 -8.60 11.71
N ASP A 90 6.02 -7.71 12.70
CA ASP A 90 4.96 -7.56 13.69
C ASP A 90 3.70 -6.93 13.07
N LYS A 91 3.87 -5.90 12.23
CA LYS A 91 2.76 -5.20 11.58
C LYS A 91 3.08 -4.82 10.13
N ILE A 92 2.07 -4.91 9.26
CA ILE A 92 2.11 -4.37 7.89
C ILE A 92 1.21 -3.15 7.83
N ILE A 93 1.76 -2.05 7.34
CA ILE A 93 1.02 -0.84 6.98
C ILE A 93 1.02 -0.74 5.47
N TYR A 94 -0.14 -0.67 4.86
CA TYR A 94 -0.30 -0.53 3.41
C TYR A 94 -0.90 0.84 3.10
N VAL A 95 -0.22 1.61 2.26
CA VAL A 95 -0.66 2.91 1.77
C VAL A 95 -0.75 2.82 0.24
N PRO A 96 -1.96 2.70 -0.33
CA PRO A 96 -2.13 2.55 -1.78
C PRO A 96 -1.56 3.74 -2.55
N GLY A 97 -0.85 3.46 -3.65
CA GLY A 97 -0.51 4.43 -4.69
C GLY A 97 -1.56 4.50 -5.80
N ASN A 98 -1.18 5.08 -6.94
CA ASN A 98 -2.07 5.16 -8.10
C ASN A 98 -2.19 3.79 -8.81
N HIS A 99 -1.12 3.00 -8.85
CA HIS A 99 -1.19 1.64 -9.43
C HIS A 99 -2.01 0.68 -8.58
N ASP A 100 -2.13 0.97 -7.28
CA ASP A 100 -2.93 0.21 -6.32
C ASP A 100 -4.41 0.66 -6.26
N HIS A 101 -4.79 1.72 -7.00
CA HIS A 101 -6.05 2.44 -6.75
C HIS A 101 -7.30 1.54 -6.86
N HIS A 102 -7.28 0.52 -7.73
CA HIS A 102 -8.39 -0.43 -7.85
C HIS A 102 -8.65 -1.18 -6.54
N LEU A 103 -7.60 -1.56 -5.83
CA LEU A 103 -7.72 -2.18 -4.52
C LEU A 103 -8.33 -1.20 -3.52
N TRP A 104 -7.91 0.07 -3.53
CA TRP A 104 -8.50 1.09 -2.66
C TRP A 104 -10.00 1.27 -2.91
N VAL A 105 -10.40 1.38 -4.18
CA VAL A 105 -11.80 1.47 -4.61
C VAL A 105 -12.63 0.30 -4.06
N GLU A 106 -12.13 -0.93 -4.22
CA GLU A 106 -12.83 -2.14 -3.76
C GLU A 106 -12.92 -2.25 -2.24
N LEU A 107 -11.86 -1.87 -1.52
CA LEU A 107 -11.88 -1.82 -0.07
C LEU A 107 -12.88 -0.76 0.41
N LEU A 108 -12.84 0.45 -0.14
CA LEU A 108 -13.68 1.57 0.28
C LEU A 108 -15.16 1.31 0.00
N LYS A 109 -15.51 0.78 -1.17
CA LYS A 109 -16.88 0.35 -1.50
C LYS A 109 -17.44 -0.60 -0.44
N LYS A 110 -16.64 -1.59 -0.02
CA LYS A 110 -17.04 -2.56 1.02
C LYS A 110 -17.14 -1.95 2.40
N GLU A 111 -16.23 -1.05 2.76
CA GLU A 111 -16.28 -0.31 4.03
C GLU A 111 -17.55 0.55 4.12
N ARG A 112 -17.93 1.20 3.02
CA ARG A 112 -19.08 2.10 2.96
C ARG A 112 -20.40 1.41 2.63
N GLY A 113 -20.38 0.12 2.28
CA GLY A 113 -21.55 -0.61 1.82
C GLY A 113 -22.17 0.01 0.55
N LYS A 114 -21.31 0.40 -0.39
CA LYS A 114 -21.69 1.04 -1.66
C LYS A 114 -21.27 0.17 -2.85
N ASP A 115 -22.11 0.16 -3.89
CA ASP A 115 -21.80 -0.53 -5.14
C ASP A 115 -21.01 0.34 -6.12
N ASN A 116 -21.14 1.67 -5.99
CA ASN A 116 -20.44 2.64 -6.83
C ASN A 116 -19.41 3.43 -6.01
N TYR A 117 -18.20 3.56 -6.55
CA TYR A 117 -17.12 4.35 -5.94
C TYR A 117 -17.49 5.84 -5.79
N ARG A 118 -18.26 6.39 -6.72
CA ARG A 118 -18.71 7.79 -6.68
C ARG A 118 -19.52 8.13 -5.43
N ASP A 119 -20.21 7.14 -4.88
CA ASP A 119 -21.01 7.29 -3.66
C ASP A 119 -20.18 7.12 -2.38
N CYS A 120 -18.89 6.78 -2.49
CA CYS A 120 -17.98 6.58 -1.37
C CYS A 120 -17.36 7.91 -0.93
N ILE A 121 -18.14 8.72 -0.22
CA ILE A 121 -17.69 10.02 0.31
C ILE A 121 -17.51 9.93 1.84
N PRO A 122 -16.35 10.35 2.39
CA PRO A 122 -15.14 10.79 1.70
C PRO A 122 -14.39 9.63 1.02
N LYS A 123 -13.72 9.95 -0.11
CA LYS A 123 -12.89 9.00 -0.88
C LYS A 123 -11.59 8.62 -0.18
N THR A 124 -11.19 9.36 0.85
CA THR A 124 -9.97 9.17 1.62
C THR A 124 -10.27 8.85 3.08
N GLN A 125 -9.29 8.25 3.76
CA GLN A 125 -9.34 7.92 5.18
C GLN A 125 -8.02 8.33 5.87
N VAL A 126 -7.90 9.63 6.13
CA VAL A 126 -6.64 10.29 6.56
C VAL A 126 -6.17 9.89 7.96
N ASN A 127 -7.11 9.62 8.87
CA ASN A 127 -6.83 9.47 10.30
C ASN A 127 -7.07 8.07 10.85
N SER A 128 -7.42 7.10 10.00
CA SER A 128 -7.69 5.74 10.45
C SER A 128 -7.50 4.73 9.34
N SER A 129 -7.14 3.51 9.72
CA SER A 129 -7.14 2.39 8.80
C SER A 129 -8.57 2.03 8.39
N ILE A 130 -8.75 1.54 7.16
CA ILE A 130 -10.00 0.88 6.77
C ILE A 130 -10.28 -0.32 7.68
N SER A 131 -11.55 -0.57 8.00
CA SER A 131 -11.94 -1.66 8.90
C SER A 131 -11.98 -2.99 8.14
N ASN A 132 -12.53 -2.99 6.93
CA ASN A 132 -12.71 -4.19 6.11
C ASN A 132 -11.49 -4.46 5.22
N LYS A 133 -10.48 -5.10 5.81
CA LYS A 133 -9.20 -5.44 5.15
C LYS A 133 -9.19 -6.82 4.50
N LYS A 134 -10.31 -7.56 4.60
CA LYS A 134 -10.41 -8.99 4.23
C LYS A 134 -10.01 -9.26 2.79
N PHE A 135 -10.33 -8.32 1.89
CA PHE A 135 -10.00 -8.48 0.49
C PHE A 135 -8.49 -8.46 0.27
N PHE A 136 -7.79 -7.44 0.80
CA PHE A 136 -6.34 -7.36 0.78
C PHE A 136 -5.68 -8.58 1.45
N THR A 137 -6.07 -8.90 2.69
CA THR A 137 -5.42 -9.99 3.43
C THR A 137 -5.60 -11.35 2.77
N LYS A 138 -6.78 -11.65 2.21
CA LYS A 138 -7.03 -12.92 1.50
C LYS A 138 -6.23 -13.04 0.20
N ARG A 139 -6.15 -11.94 -0.56
CA ARG A 139 -5.52 -11.90 -1.89
C ARG A 139 -4.00 -11.79 -1.80
N CYS A 140 -3.47 -11.02 -0.85
CA CYS A 140 -2.07 -10.62 -0.84
C CYS A 140 -1.23 -11.29 0.25
N LEU A 141 -1.85 -11.84 1.30
CA LEU A 141 -1.11 -12.40 2.44
C LEU A 141 -1.30 -13.92 2.58
N PRO A 142 -0.33 -14.63 3.18
CA PRO A 142 -0.54 -16.00 3.60
C PRO A 142 -1.61 -16.06 4.69
N SER A 143 -2.42 -17.13 4.70
CA SER A 143 -3.52 -17.30 5.67
C SER A 143 -3.06 -17.38 7.12
N THR A 144 -1.76 -17.60 7.35
CA THR A 144 -1.14 -17.64 8.67
C THR A 144 -0.80 -16.25 9.21
N TYR A 145 -0.77 -15.21 8.38
CA TYR A 145 -0.49 -13.86 8.85
C TYR A 145 -1.76 -13.25 9.48
N PRO A 146 -1.72 -12.81 10.74
CA PRO A 146 -2.92 -12.32 11.42
C PRO A 146 -3.45 -11.02 10.81
N SER A 147 -4.73 -11.00 10.44
CA SER A 147 -5.34 -9.84 9.75
C SER A 147 -5.39 -8.57 10.60
N GLU A 148 -5.39 -8.69 11.92
CA GLU A 148 -5.35 -7.59 12.88
C GLU A 148 -3.99 -6.88 12.92
N ARG A 149 -2.94 -7.51 12.38
CA ARG A 149 -1.59 -6.95 12.22
C ARG A 149 -1.42 -6.22 10.89
N VAL A 150 -2.52 -5.98 10.17
CA VAL A 150 -2.52 -5.26 8.91
C VAL A 150 -3.34 -4.01 9.08
N ASP A 151 -2.78 -2.87 8.69
CA ASP A 151 -3.55 -1.63 8.51
C ASP A 151 -3.44 -1.15 7.07
N VAL A 152 -4.51 -0.53 6.58
CA VAL A 152 -4.55 0.08 5.26
C VAL A 152 -5.01 1.53 5.41
N TYR A 153 -4.15 2.48 5.08
CA TYR A 153 -4.41 3.92 5.15
C TYR A 153 -4.39 4.53 3.76
N TYR A 154 -5.19 5.55 3.50
CA TYR A 154 -5.11 6.32 2.26
C TYR A 154 -5.56 7.76 2.50
N PRO A 155 -4.81 8.78 2.04
CA PRO A 155 -3.63 8.69 1.18
C PRO A 155 -2.30 8.56 1.92
N ASN A 156 -2.31 8.72 3.25
CA ASN A 156 -1.10 8.86 4.04
C ASN A 156 -1.12 8.00 5.30
N TYR A 157 0.06 7.71 5.84
CA TYR A 157 0.25 7.10 7.15
C TYR A 157 1.10 7.97 8.07
N ARG A 158 0.73 8.03 9.35
CA ARG A 158 1.46 8.76 10.38
C ARG A 158 1.95 7.79 11.44
N PHE A 159 3.23 7.87 11.75
CA PHE A 159 3.84 7.12 12.84
C PHE A 159 4.46 8.10 13.84
N GLU A 160 4.06 7.99 15.10
CA GLU A 160 4.50 8.89 16.17
C GLU A 160 5.30 8.12 17.22
N THR A 161 6.32 8.79 17.75
CA THR A 161 7.09 8.38 18.91
C THR A 161 7.11 9.54 19.90
N ASP A 162 7.55 9.30 21.13
CA ASP A 162 7.63 10.34 22.17
C ASP A 162 8.39 11.61 21.75
N ASN A 163 9.32 11.50 20.79
CA ASN A 163 10.23 12.58 20.40
C ASN A 163 10.18 12.96 18.91
N ALA A 164 9.44 12.22 18.08
CA ALA A 164 9.42 12.42 16.64
C ALA A 164 8.14 11.88 16.01
N TYR A 165 7.68 12.53 14.95
CA TYR A 165 6.62 12.03 14.09
C TYR A 165 7.16 11.85 12.67
N TYR A 166 6.65 10.83 11.98
CA TYR A 166 6.98 10.45 10.62
C TYR A 166 5.70 10.47 9.80
N PHE A 167 5.76 11.08 8.62
CA PHE A 167 4.64 11.21 7.70
C PHE A 167 5.02 10.52 6.38
N PHE A 168 4.20 9.56 5.98
CA PHE A 168 4.37 8.73 4.79
C PHE A 168 3.23 9.05 3.83
N ASP A 169 3.54 9.46 2.61
CA ASP A 169 2.59 9.77 1.55
C ASP A 169 3.22 9.44 0.18
N HIS A 170 2.40 8.95 -0.75
CA HIS A 170 2.84 8.58 -2.12
C HIS A 170 2.93 9.79 -3.07
N GLY A 171 2.64 11.00 -2.60
CA GLY A 171 2.87 12.23 -3.34
C GLY A 171 1.71 12.65 -4.25
N HIS A 172 1.02 11.71 -4.93
CA HIS A 172 -0.02 12.04 -5.93
C HIS A 172 -1.24 12.77 -5.35
N LEU A 173 -1.49 12.61 -4.03
CA LEU A 173 -2.52 13.34 -3.29
C LEU A 173 -1.97 14.34 -2.26
N PHE A 174 -0.66 14.63 -2.29
CA PHE A 174 -0.01 15.47 -1.28
C PHE A 174 -0.63 16.87 -1.19
N SER A 175 -0.98 17.48 -2.33
CA SER A 175 -1.62 18.81 -2.37
C SER A 175 -2.99 18.81 -1.68
N LYS A 176 -3.80 17.75 -1.85
CA LYS A 176 -5.11 17.63 -1.20
C LYS A 176 -5.00 17.35 0.29
N VAL A 177 -3.97 16.62 0.73
CA VAL A 177 -3.71 16.43 2.16
C VAL A 177 -3.31 17.74 2.83
N LEU A 178 -2.55 18.59 2.12
CA LEU A 178 -2.28 19.97 2.55
C LEU A 178 -3.52 20.86 2.53
N ASP A 179 -4.51 20.59 1.66
CA ASP A 179 -5.79 21.29 1.71
C ASP A 179 -6.61 20.97 2.97
N VAL A 180 -6.49 19.75 3.51
CA VAL A 180 -7.15 19.41 4.80
C VAL A 180 -6.42 20.06 5.99
N SER A 181 -5.10 20.31 5.90
CA SER A 181 -4.37 21.10 6.89
C SER A 181 -4.49 22.62 6.67
N ASN A 182 -5.08 23.06 5.55
CA ASN A 182 -5.36 24.44 5.25
C ASN A 182 -6.69 24.92 5.87
N MET A 183 -6.54 25.38 7.11
CA MET A 183 -7.12 26.63 7.61
C MET A 183 -6.93 27.87 6.69
N PHE A 184 -6.41 27.73 5.46
CA PHE A 184 -6.23 28.78 4.47
C PHE A 184 -6.87 28.38 3.13
N LYS A 185 -8.02 28.99 2.84
CA LYS A 185 -8.71 28.92 1.55
C LYS A 185 -7.74 29.18 0.39
N PHE A 186 -7.45 28.16 -0.40
CA PHE A 186 -7.11 28.36 -1.80
C PHE A 186 -8.31 27.98 -2.66
N THR A 187 -9.13 29.01 -2.90
CA THR A 187 -10.12 29.18 -3.98
C THR A 187 -11.19 28.11 -4.14
N ASP A 188 -12.41 28.51 -3.76
CA ASP A 188 -13.67 27.97 -4.27
C ASP A 188 -13.63 27.99 -5.81
N ALA A 189 -13.33 26.85 -6.42
CA ALA A 189 -13.53 26.64 -7.85
C ALA A 189 -14.62 25.58 -7.99
N GLU A 190 -15.87 26.04 -8.02
CA GLU A 190 -17.12 25.25 -8.04
C GLU A 190 -17.27 24.28 -9.23
N ASN A 191 -16.24 24.07 -10.06
CA ASN A 191 -16.28 23.20 -11.23
C ASN A 191 -14.96 22.43 -11.51
N VAL A 192 -14.03 22.33 -10.56
CA VAL A 192 -12.81 21.53 -10.75
C VAL A 192 -13.12 20.08 -10.40
N LYS A 193 -13.12 19.20 -11.41
CA LYS A 193 -13.13 17.74 -11.22
C LYS A 193 -12.05 17.39 -10.20
N SER A 194 -12.39 16.64 -9.15
CA SER A 194 -11.36 16.24 -8.19
C SER A 194 -10.31 15.37 -8.91
N LEU A 195 -9.02 15.42 -8.52
CA LEU A 195 -8.03 14.45 -9.04
C LEU A 195 -8.56 13.01 -9.04
N GLU A 196 -9.33 12.59 -8.04
CA GLU A 196 -9.92 11.24 -8.03
C GLU A 196 -11.01 11.07 -9.11
N ASP A 197 -11.75 12.13 -9.48
CA ASP A 197 -12.69 12.10 -10.61
C ASP A 197 -11.97 12.10 -11.97
N LEU A 198 -10.75 12.64 -12.04
CA LEU A 198 -9.90 12.59 -13.23
C LEU A 198 -9.22 11.22 -13.38
N GLU A 199 -8.75 10.63 -12.27
CA GLU A 199 -8.23 9.25 -12.23
C GLU A 199 -9.31 8.24 -12.69
N GLU A 200 -10.55 8.37 -12.19
CA GLU A 200 -11.66 7.53 -12.61
C GLU A 200 -12.02 7.71 -14.10
N GLN A 201 -11.85 8.91 -14.66
CA GLN A 201 -12.14 9.19 -16.08
C GLN A 201 -11.08 8.64 -17.02
N ILE A 202 -9.80 8.72 -16.64
CA ILE A 202 -8.73 8.06 -17.38
C ILE A 202 -8.98 6.54 -17.36
N TYR A 203 -9.34 6.00 -16.19
CA TYR A 203 -9.61 4.59 -16.01
C TYR A 203 -10.83 4.05 -16.80
N THR A 204 -11.93 4.80 -16.86
CA THR A 204 -13.11 4.38 -17.64
C THR A 204 -12.90 4.49 -19.16
N SER A 205 -11.87 5.21 -19.61
CA SER A 205 -11.53 5.38 -21.03
C SER A 205 -10.58 4.32 -21.60
N THR A 206 -9.87 3.57 -20.74
CA THR A 206 -8.97 2.48 -21.15
C THR A 206 -9.65 1.11 -21.18
N LEU A 207 -10.88 1.00 -20.65
CA LEU A 207 -11.72 -0.21 -20.66
C LEU A 207 -12.77 -0.25 -21.79
N SER A 208 -12.72 0.68 -22.75
CA SER A 208 -13.61 0.74 -23.93
C SER A 208 -12.87 0.44 -25.23
#